data_AF-A0A505HJE2-F1
#
_entry.id   AF-A0A505HJE2-F1
#
_cell.length_a   1.000
_cell.length_b   1.000
_cell.length_c   1.000
_cell.angle_alpha   90.00
_cell.angle_beta   90.00
_cell.angle_gamma   90.00
#
_symmetry.space_group_name_H-M   'P 1'
#
loop_
_entity.id
_entity.type
_entity.pdbx_description
1 polymer ?
#
loop_
_entity_poly.entity_id
_entity_poly.type
_entity_poly.pdbx_seq_one_letter_code
_entity_poly.pdbx_strand_id
1 'polypeptide(L)'
;MAPSLQPHVTSDSFFHTTSPPRPVSSNSPATPVIVYFISGNPGLISYYYPFFTYLSAKLQSLSSKQKKDHQFHIYGHSLAGFEVQSPLPTHYHNVEDQIRFIQRKLDSFVQATTQPSPTTNVRSRVILMGHSVGTYIAMEVIRRHRERSTSDHSNTGGFDIIGGVMLFPTVMDIASSPSGKKLTTLLSIIPPLALVVSVFARILTTLLPDFALRTLIKLFMADPPSQAIDTTCAFLKSHSEVTASKAAGMVMDIIAD
;
A
#
# COMPACT_ATOMS: atom_id res chain seq x y z
N MET A 1 26.68 7.72 2.07
CA MET A 1 25.93 6.63 1.42
C MET A 1 24.62 6.46 2.14
N ALA A 2 23.47 6.58 1.47
CA ALA A 2 22.21 6.16 2.07
C ALA A 2 22.30 4.65 2.36
N PRO A 3 21.81 4.16 3.52
CA PRO A 3 21.83 2.74 3.81
C PRO A 3 21.08 1.98 2.70
N SER A 4 21.67 0.88 2.22
CA SER A 4 21.01 0.03 1.24
C SER A 4 19.73 -0.54 1.86
N LEU A 5 18.61 -0.37 1.16
CA LEU A 5 17.33 -0.90 1.62
C LEU A 5 17.44 -2.44 1.68
N GLN A 6 17.26 -3.03 2.87
CA GLN A 6 17.32 -4.48 3.06
C GLN A 6 15.93 -5.10 3.00
N PRO A 7 15.77 -6.32 2.44
CA PRO A 7 14.51 -7.06 2.52
C PRO A 7 14.00 -7.16 3.97
N HIS A 8 12.70 -6.94 4.16
CA HIS A 8 12.08 -6.93 5.48
C HIS A 8 10.58 -7.17 5.41
N VAL A 9 10.01 -7.61 6.53
CA VAL A 9 8.58 -7.67 6.76
C VAL A 9 8.31 -7.01 8.11
N THR A 10 7.66 -5.85 8.10
CA THR A 10 7.24 -5.11 9.29
C THR A 10 5.77 -4.76 9.14
N SER A 11 5.06 -4.49 10.24
CA SER A 11 3.63 -4.15 10.24
C SER A 11 3.26 -3.05 9.23
N ASP A 12 4.21 -2.17 8.89
CA ASP A 12 4.00 -0.99 8.06
C ASP A 12 4.65 -1.06 6.68
N SER A 13 5.50 -2.06 6.43
CA SER A 13 6.16 -2.25 5.14
C SER A 13 6.55 -3.70 4.84
N PHE A 14 6.48 -4.05 3.56
CA PHE A 14 6.98 -5.30 3.03
C PHE A 14 7.99 -4.99 1.93
N PHE A 15 9.18 -5.57 2.01
CA PHE A 15 10.15 -5.57 0.93
C PHE A 15 10.77 -6.95 0.76
N HIS A 16 10.67 -7.50 -0.44
CA HIS A 16 11.30 -8.76 -0.80
C HIS A 16 12.00 -8.67 -2.16
N THR A 17 13.16 -9.32 -2.27
CA THR A 17 13.90 -9.48 -3.52
C THR A 17 13.95 -10.94 -3.89
N THR A 18 13.45 -11.27 -5.08
CA THR A 18 13.58 -12.62 -5.65
C THR A 18 15.04 -12.91 -6.01
N SER A 19 15.46 -14.16 -5.86
CA SER A 19 16.81 -14.59 -6.23
C SER A 19 16.95 -14.62 -7.75
N PRO A 20 18.07 -14.13 -8.32
CA PRO A 20 18.33 -14.35 -9.73
C PRO A 20 18.43 -15.86 -10.01
N PRO A 21 17.84 -16.38 -11.10
CA PRO A 21 17.88 -17.82 -11.41
C PRO A 21 19.29 -18.37 -11.66
N ARG A 22 20.24 -17.50 -12.03
CA ARG A 22 21.64 -17.81 -12.30
C ARG A 22 22.55 -16.78 -11.62
N PRO A 23 23.77 -17.14 -11.19
CA PRO A 23 24.75 -16.15 -10.75
C PRO A 23 24.94 -15.10 -11.84
N VAL A 24 24.66 -13.85 -11.48
CA VAL A 24 24.72 -12.70 -12.38
C VAL A 24 26.15 -12.60 -12.90
N SER A 25 26.37 -12.81 -14.21
CA SER A 25 27.68 -12.57 -14.80
C SER A 25 28.04 -11.11 -14.58
N SER A 26 29.25 -10.83 -14.09
CA SER A 26 29.76 -9.50 -13.73
C SER A 26 29.66 -8.44 -14.85
N ASN A 27 29.37 -8.86 -16.08
CA ASN A 27 29.45 -8.02 -17.26
C ASN A 27 28.13 -7.32 -17.64
N SER A 28 26.97 -7.67 -17.04
CA SER A 28 25.69 -6.95 -17.24
C SER A 28 24.62 -7.42 -16.23
N PRO A 29 24.54 -6.83 -15.02
CA PRO A 29 23.41 -7.11 -14.13
C PRO A 29 22.11 -6.60 -14.77
N ALA A 30 21.16 -7.49 -14.98
CA ALA A 30 19.83 -7.11 -15.48
C ALA A 30 19.12 -6.23 -14.43
N THR A 31 18.65 -5.04 -14.82
CA THR A 31 17.96 -4.14 -13.91
C THR A 31 16.68 -4.79 -13.37
N PRO A 32 16.54 -4.88 -12.03
CA PRO A 32 15.37 -5.49 -11.40
C PRO A 32 14.08 -4.79 -11.83
N VAL A 33 12.99 -5.56 -11.91
CA VAL A 33 11.63 -5.00 -12.05
C VAL A 33 11.06 -4.76 -10.65
N ILE A 34 10.66 -3.54 -10.37
CA ILE A 34 10.01 -3.17 -9.12
C ILE A 34 8.51 -3.39 -9.28
N VAL A 35 7.92 -4.22 -8.44
CA VAL A 35 6.48 -4.33 -8.23
C VAL A 35 6.15 -3.51 -6.99
N TYR A 36 5.53 -2.35 -7.19
CA TYR A 36 5.17 -1.42 -6.12
C TYR A 36 3.68 -1.52 -5.83
N PHE A 37 3.34 -1.96 -4.62
CA PHE A 37 1.97 -2.24 -4.21
C PHE A 37 1.38 -1.12 -3.35
N ILE A 38 0.15 -0.72 -3.66
CA ILE A 38 -0.65 0.28 -2.95
C ILE A 38 -1.88 -0.43 -2.38
N SER A 39 -1.93 -0.51 -1.05
CA SER A 39 -3.03 -1.16 -0.32
C SER A 39 -4.35 -0.43 -0.50
N GLY A 40 -5.45 -1.19 -0.49
CA GLY A 40 -6.79 -0.67 -0.29
C GLY A 40 -7.11 -0.41 1.17
N ASN A 41 -8.35 -0.02 1.47
CA ASN A 41 -8.81 0.21 2.85
C ASN A 41 -8.77 -1.08 3.69
N PRO A 42 -8.39 -1.00 4.98
CA PRO A 42 -8.12 0.21 5.76
C PRO A 42 -6.64 0.66 5.68
N GLY A 43 -5.95 0.52 4.55
CA GLY A 43 -4.61 1.10 4.35
C GLY A 43 -3.45 0.35 5.01
N LEU A 44 -3.69 -0.80 5.64
CA LEU A 44 -2.65 -1.60 6.30
C LEU A 44 -2.02 -2.60 5.32
N ILE A 45 -0.70 -2.51 5.13
CA ILE A 45 0.01 -3.41 4.21
C ILE A 45 0.07 -4.86 4.70
N SER A 46 -0.02 -5.06 6.02
CA SER A 46 0.05 -6.36 6.67
C SER A 46 -1.09 -7.31 6.33
N TYR A 47 -2.21 -6.83 5.78
CA TYR A 47 -3.22 -7.71 5.19
C TYR A 47 -2.72 -8.46 3.95
N TYR A 48 -1.69 -7.95 3.27
CA TYR A 48 -1.28 -8.44 1.97
C TYR A 48 -0.07 -9.37 2.03
N TYR A 49 0.52 -9.68 3.19
CA TYR A 49 1.71 -10.57 3.20
C TYR A 49 1.45 -11.97 2.64
N PRO A 50 0.29 -12.63 2.84
CA PRO A 50 0.03 -13.92 2.19
C PRO A 50 0.06 -13.78 0.68
N PHE A 51 -0.56 -12.70 0.17
CA PHE A 51 -0.53 -12.35 -1.24
C PHE A 51 0.89 -12.10 -1.75
N PHE A 52 1.70 -11.30 -1.04
CA PHE A 52 3.09 -11.05 -1.44
C PHE A 52 3.98 -12.28 -1.35
N THR A 53 3.78 -13.14 -0.36
CA THR A 53 4.50 -14.41 -0.23
C THR A 53 4.20 -15.30 -1.43
N TYR A 54 2.92 -15.43 -1.78
CA TYR A 54 2.50 -16.19 -2.95
C TYR A 54 3.01 -15.58 -4.26
N LEU A 55 2.91 -14.25 -4.40
CA LEU A 55 3.41 -13.52 -5.57
C LEU A 55 4.92 -13.71 -5.73
N SER A 56 5.70 -13.58 -4.65
CA SER A 56 7.14 -13.79 -4.64
C SER A 56 7.51 -15.20 -5.11
N ALA A 57 6.85 -16.22 -4.57
CA ALA A 57 7.07 -17.61 -4.96
C ALA A 57 6.70 -17.87 -6.44
N LYS A 58 5.60 -17.29 -6.93
CA LYS A 58 5.20 -17.41 -8.34
C LYS A 58 6.17 -16.70 -9.27
N LEU A 59 6.61 -15.49 -8.94
CA LEU A 59 7.58 -14.76 -9.74
C LEU A 59 8.93 -15.48 -9.77
N GLN A 60 9.40 -16.01 -8.64
CA GLN A 60 10.61 -16.84 -8.59
C GLN A 60 10.52 -18.07 -9.50
N SER A 61 9.40 -18.80 -9.44
CA SER A 61 9.17 -19.98 -10.27
C SER A 61 9.02 -19.67 -11.76
N LEU A 62 8.47 -18.50 -12.11
CA LEU A 62 8.36 -18.06 -13.50
C LEU A 62 9.71 -17.61 -14.04
N SER A 63 10.48 -16.83 -13.26
CA SER A 63 11.83 -16.39 -13.64
C SER A 63 12.74 -17.57 -13.96
N SER A 64 12.69 -18.66 -13.19
CA SER A 64 13.53 -19.84 -13.43
C SER A 64 13.19 -20.60 -14.72
N LYS A 65 12.03 -20.35 -15.33
CA LYS A 65 11.57 -20.99 -16.57
C LYS A 65 11.82 -20.13 -17.81
N GLN A 66 12.21 -18.86 -17.64
CA GLN A 66 12.42 -17.95 -18.76
C GLN A 66 13.86 -17.99 -19.27
N LYS A 67 14.05 -17.67 -20.56
CA LYS A 67 15.37 -17.60 -21.19
C LYS A 67 16.22 -16.43 -20.69
N LYS A 68 15.58 -15.37 -20.20
CA LYS A 68 16.23 -14.21 -19.60
C LYS A 68 15.97 -14.22 -18.09
N ASP A 69 17.03 -14.00 -17.33
CA ASP A 69 16.93 -13.88 -15.88
C ASP A 69 16.22 -12.58 -15.53
N HIS A 70 15.17 -12.70 -14.71
CA HIS A 70 14.42 -11.57 -14.18
C HIS A 70 14.45 -11.60 -12.67
N GLN A 71 15.00 -10.53 -12.09
CA GLN A 71 14.89 -10.24 -10.67
C GLN A 71 13.75 -9.25 -10.44
N PHE A 72 12.97 -9.50 -9.40
CA PHE A 72 11.88 -8.68 -8.94
C PHE A 72 12.13 -8.15 -7.54
N HIS A 73 11.88 -6.86 -7.34
CA HIS A 73 11.73 -6.20 -6.05
C HIS A 73 10.24 -6.00 -5.79
N ILE A 74 9.71 -6.64 -4.76
CA ILE A 74 8.29 -6.51 -4.39
C ILE A 74 8.24 -5.65 -3.14
N TYR A 75 7.62 -4.48 -3.26
CA TYR A 75 7.54 -3.52 -2.18
C TYR A 75 6.12 -2.99 -1.99
N GLY A 76 5.73 -2.79 -0.75
CA GLY A 76 4.52 -2.09 -0.38
C GLY A 76 4.64 -1.55 1.04
N HIS A 77 3.83 -0.54 1.35
CA HIS A 77 3.77 0.03 2.69
C HIS A 77 2.35 0.48 3.02
N SER A 78 2.06 0.63 4.32
CA SER A 78 0.77 1.14 4.76
C SER A 78 0.54 2.57 4.27
N LEU A 79 -0.71 2.93 4.01
CA LEU A 79 -1.10 4.29 3.67
C LEU A 79 -0.76 5.25 4.83
N ALA A 80 -0.58 6.53 4.52
CA ALA A 80 -0.19 7.51 5.53
C ALA A 80 -1.24 7.62 6.64
N GLY A 81 -0.79 7.54 7.89
CA GLY A 81 -1.64 7.58 9.07
C GLY A 81 -2.25 6.24 9.46
N PHE A 82 -1.92 5.16 8.74
CA PHE A 82 -2.32 3.79 9.07
C PHE A 82 -1.15 2.96 9.63
N GLU A 83 0.04 3.52 9.72
CA GLU A 83 1.21 2.85 10.27
C GLU A 83 1.06 2.53 11.76
N VAL A 84 1.23 1.28 12.15
CA VAL A 84 1.08 0.78 13.53
C VAL A 84 2.24 1.20 14.43
N GLN A 85 3.45 1.35 13.87
CA GLN A 85 4.67 1.63 14.63
C GLN A 85 5.10 3.10 14.57
N SER A 86 4.38 3.92 13.79
CA SER A 86 4.69 5.35 13.66
C SER A 86 4.12 6.18 14.81
N PRO A 87 4.74 7.32 15.16
CA PRO A 87 4.14 8.27 16.08
C PRO A 87 2.78 8.75 15.57
N LEU A 88 1.91 9.14 16.52
CA LEU A 88 0.55 9.60 16.23
C LEU A 88 0.52 10.61 15.08
N PRO A 89 -0.29 10.39 14.04
CA PRO A 89 -0.37 11.30 12.90
C PRO A 89 -0.86 12.67 13.35
N THR A 90 -0.05 13.69 13.11
CA THR A 90 -0.38 15.09 13.42
C THR A 90 -1.37 15.71 12.43
N HIS A 91 -1.63 15.04 11.31
CA HIS A 91 -2.46 15.53 10.20
C HIS A 91 -3.50 14.49 9.77
N TYR A 92 -4.57 14.94 9.13
CA TYR A 92 -5.55 14.08 8.46
C TYR A 92 -5.20 13.99 6.98
N HIS A 93 -5.01 12.78 6.46
CA HIS A 93 -4.66 12.58 5.07
C HIS A 93 -5.92 12.37 4.22
N ASN A 94 -6.25 13.35 3.39
CA ASN A 94 -7.22 13.17 2.31
C ASN A 94 -6.61 12.35 1.15
N VAL A 95 -7.39 12.07 0.11
CA VAL A 95 -6.94 11.28 -1.06
C VAL A 95 -5.73 11.93 -1.75
N GLU A 96 -5.72 13.25 -1.90
CA GLU A 96 -4.60 13.99 -2.49
C GLU A 96 -3.30 13.85 -1.67
N ASP A 97 -3.40 13.91 -0.34
CA ASP A 97 -2.26 13.68 0.57
C ASP A 97 -1.72 12.25 0.43
N GLN A 98 -2.60 11.25 0.27
CA GLN A 98 -2.20 9.86 0.04
C GLN A 98 -1.48 9.69 -1.29
N ILE A 99 -1.98 10.31 -2.37
CA ILE A 99 -1.31 10.29 -3.68
C ILE A 99 0.11 10.87 -3.57
N ARG A 100 0.25 12.06 -2.95
CA ARG A 100 1.58 12.68 -2.77
C ARG A 100 2.49 11.84 -1.89
N PHE A 101 1.97 11.23 -0.83
CA PHE A 101 2.73 10.36 0.04
C PHE A 101 3.26 9.14 -0.72
N ILE A 102 2.42 8.48 -1.51
CA ILE A 102 2.79 7.34 -2.35
C ILE A 102 3.83 7.74 -3.40
N GLN A 103 3.67 8.89 -4.07
CA GLN A 103 4.68 9.39 -5.02
C GLN A 103 6.05 9.56 -4.35
N ARG A 104 6.11 10.22 -3.19
CA ARG A 104 7.38 10.41 -2.46
C ARG A 104 8.01 9.08 -2.04
N LYS A 105 7.20 8.13 -1.55
CA LYS A 105 7.68 6.81 -1.12
C LYS A 105 8.17 5.98 -2.31
N LEU A 106 7.48 6.02 -3.44
CA LEU A 106 7.91 5.40 -4.70
C LEU A 106 9.23 5.98 -5.18
N ASP A 107 9.33 7.31 -5.28
CA ASP A 107 10.55 8.00 -5.73
C ASP A 107 11.73 7.64 -4.81
N SER A 108 11.52 7.65 -3.49
CA SER A 108 12.54 7.27 -2.49
C SER A 108 12.97 5.80 -2.61
N PHE A 109 12.01 4.89 -2.78
CA PHE A 109 12.28 3.46 -2.91
C PHE A 109 13.08 3.15 -4.17
N VAL A 110 12.71 3.75 -5.30
CA VAL A 110 13.45 3.61 -6.55
C VAL A 110 14.86 4.15 -6.40
N GLN A 111 15.05 5.33 -5.81
CA GLN A 111 16.38 5.91 -5.59
C GLN A 111 17.24 5.01 -4.69
N ALA A 112 16.65 4.41 -3.64
CA ALA A 112 17.37 3.53 -2.72
C ALA A 112 17.74 2.16 -3.31
N THR A 113 17.03 1.70 -4.35
CA THR A 113 17.23 0.38 -4.97
C THR A 113 17.92 0.44 -6.34
N THR A 114 18.00 1.62 -6.94
CA THR A 114 18.72 1.83 -8.20
C THR A 114 20.20 2.07 -7.89
N GLN A 115 21.07 1.16 -8.34
CA GLN A 115 22.51 1.36 -8.25
C GLN A 115 22.95 2.46 -9.23
N PRO A 116 23.65 3.52 -8.79
CA PRO A 116 24.19 4.51 -9.70
C PRO A 116 25.28 3.86 -10.55
N SER A 117 24.97 3.57 -11.81
CA SER A 117 25.96 3.11 -12.79
C SER A 117 26.46 4.32 -13.59
N PRO A 118 27.74 4.70 -13.48
CA PRO A 118 28.29 5.83 -14.24
C PRO A 118 28.40 5.57 -15.74
N THR A 119 28.20 4.32 -16.20
CA THR A 119 28.42 3.91 -17.59
C THR A 119 27.14 3.60 -18.36
N THR A 120 25.99 3.49 -17.69
CA THR A 120 24.74 3.08 -18.33
C THR A 120 23.54 3.83 -17.77
N ASN A 121 22.83 4.56 -18.63
CA ASN A 121 21.60 5.31 -18.28
C ASN A 121 20.37 4.38 -18.16
N VAL A 122 20.51 3.25 -17.46
CA VAL A 122 19.42 2.27 -17.35
C VAL A 122 18.45 2.71 -16.27
N ARG A 123 17.23 3.03 -16.71
CA ARG A 123 16.12 3.45 -15.85
C ARG A 123 15.51 2.23 -15.18
N SER A 124 15.15 2.37 -13.90
CA SER A 124 14.43 1.32 -13.17
C SER A 124 13.05 1.10 -13.80
N ARG A 125 12.60 -0.16 -13.84
CA ARG A 125 11.29 -0.52 -14.41
C ARG A 125 10.32 -0.80 -13.28
N VAL A 126 9.21 -0.08 -13.24
CA VAL A 126 8.19 -0.16 -12.19
C VAL A 126 6.88 -0.69 -12.75
N ILE A 127 6.28 -1.65 -12.07
CA ILE A 127 4.90 -2.07 -12.22
C ILE A 127 4.16 -1.59 -10.97
N LEU A 128 3.18 -0.70 -11.15
CA LEU A 128 2.32 -0.28 -10.04
C LEU A 128 1.16 -1.25 -9.89
N MET A 129 0.90 -1.68 -8.66
CA MET A 129 -0.21 -2.55 -8.32
C MET A 129 -1.07 -1.88 -7.26
N GLY A 130 -2.35 -1.71 -7.52
CA GLY A 130 -3.29 -1.13 -6.55
C GLY A 130 -4.39 -2.13 -6.19
N HIS A 131 -4.89 -2.08 -4.96
CA HIS A 131 -6.10 -2.81 -4.55
C HIS A 131 -7.20 -1.84 -4.11
N SER A 132 -8.44 -2.04 -4.57
CA SER A 132 -9.60 -1.21 -4.18
C SER A 132 -9.29 0.29 -4.37
N VAL A 133 -9.42 1.15 -3.34
CA VAL A 133 -9.00 2.57 -3.44
C VAL A 133 -7.55 2.74 -3.93
N GLY A 134 -6.67 1.80 -3.60
CA GLY A 134 -5.29 1.80 -4.07
C GLY A 134 -5.18 1.78 -5.60
N THR A 135 -6.20 1.30 -6.33
CA THR A 135 -6.23 1.40 -7.80
C THR A 135 -6.40 2.83 -8.28
N TYR A 136 -7.27 3.61 -7.63
CA TYR A 136 -7.44 5.03 -7.94
C TYR A 136 -6.12 5.79 -7.73
N ILE A 137 -5.50 5.57 -6.55
CA ILE A 137 -4.20 6.16 -6.23
C ILE A 137 -3.14 5.73 -7.25
N ALA A 138 -3.07 4.45 -7.60
CA ALA A 138 -2.11 3.94 -8.58
C ALA A 138 -2.26 4.60 -9.95
N MET A 139 -3.50 4.72 -10.46
CA MET A 139 -3.75 5.37 -11.74
C MET A 139 -3.38 6.85 -11.72
N GLU A 140 -3.66 7.56 -10.62
CA GLU A 140 -3.33 8.97 -10.48
C GLU A 140 -1.81 9.18 -10.39
N VAL A 141 -1.09 8.29 -9.72
CA VAL A 141 0.38 8.25 -9.74
C VAL A 141 0.91 8.04 -11.16
N ILE A 142 0.33 7.10 -11.93
CA ILE A 142 0.70 6.85 -13.34
C ILE A 142 0.46 8.10 -14.19
N ARG A 143 -0.73 8.73 -14.06
CA ARG A 143 -1.10 9.95 -14.81
C ARG A 143 -0.09 11.07 -14.56
N ARG A 144 0.16 11.39 -13.29
CA ARG A 144 1.11 12.45 -12.88
C ARG A 144 2.55 12.12 -13.27
N HIS A 145 2.95 10.85 -13.22
CA HIS A 145 4.28 10.42 -13.66
C HIS A 145 4.48 10.68 -15.15
N ARG A 146 3.48 10.37 -15.97
CA ARG A 146 3.51 10.62 -17.42
C ARG A 146 3.58 12.12 -17.72
N GLU A 147 2.79 12.93 -17.04
CA GLU A 147 2.78 14.39 -17.21
C GLU A 147 4.13 15.01 -16.91
N ARG A 148 4.73 14.66 -15.77
CA ARG A 148 6.11 15.07 -15.41
C ARG A 148 7.13 14.67 -16.46
N SER A 149 6.99 13.47 -17.02
CA SER A 149 7.92 12.96 -18.06
C SER A 149 7.76 13.68 -19.40
N THR A 150 6.61 14.30 -19.67
CA THR A 150 6.35 15.04 -20.92
C THR A 150 6.67 16.53 -20.83
N SER A 151 6.52 17.14 -19.67
CA SER A 151 6.75 18.58 -19.46
C SER A 151 8.22 18.91 -19.20
N ASP A 152 8.98 17.94 -18.70
CA ASP A 152 10.37 18.14 -18.34
C ASP A 152 11.27 17.54 -19.44
N HIS A 153 11.91 18.38 -20.25
CA HIS A 153 13.01 17.95 -21.13
C HIS A 153 14.24 17.48 -20.32
N SER A 154 14.20 17.64 -18.99
CA SER A 154 15.16 17.09 -18.06
C SER A 154 14.62 15.79 -17.44
N ASN A 155 15.50 14.80 -17.33
CA ASN A 155 15.26 13.38 -17.11
C ASN A 155 14.82 13.04 -15.65
N THR A 156 13.83 13.75 -15.08
CA THR A 156 13.62 13.88 -13.63
C THR A 156 12.93 12.71 -12.93
N GLY A 157 12.11 11.91 -13.62
CA GLY A 157 11.62 10.65 -13.06
C GLY A 157 12.67 9.57 -13.28
N GLY A 158 13.49 9.21 -12.30
CA GLY A 158 14.59 8.23 -12.46
C GLY A 158 14.19 6.79 -12.81
N PHE A 159 12.95 6.55 -13.26
CA PHE A 159 12.37 5.25 -13.60
C PHE A 159 11.19 5.34 -14.56
N ASP A 160 10.90 4.22 -15.22
CA ASP A 160 9.78 4.04 -16.12
C ASP A 160 8.70 3.17 -15.48
N ILE A 161 7.46 3.66 -15.49
CA ILE A 161 6.31 2.82 -15.14
C ILE A 161 5.91 2.06 -16.40
N ILE A 162 6.22 0.76 -16.42
CA ILE A 162 6.04 -0.12 -17.59
C ILE A 162 4.69 -0.86 -17.58
N GLY A 163 3.92 -0.74 -16.50
CA GLY A 163 2.62 -1.39 -16.39
C GLY A 163 1.88 -1.06 -15.10
N GLY A 164 0.57 -1.33 -15.11
CA GLY A 164 -0.31 -1.20 -13.96
C GLY A 164 -1.14 -2.47 -13.76
N VAL A 165 -1.34 -2.90 -12.52
CA VAL A 165 -2.22 -4.00 -12.13
C VAL A 165 -3.27 -3.48 -11.15
N MET A 166 -4.52 -3.38 -11.60
CA MET A 166 -5.63 -2.81 -10.81
C MET A 166 -6.50 -3.94 -10.26
N LEU A 167 -6.28 -4.31 -8.99
CA LEU A 167 -7.01 -5.37 -8.32
C LEU A 167 -8.33 -4.83 -7.77
N PHE A 168 -9.45 -5.32 -8.30
CA PHE A 168 -10.81 -4.99 -7.87
C PHE A 168 -11.03 -3.45 -7.78
N PRO A 169 -10.91 -2.74 -8.92
CA PRO A 169 -10.88 -1.29 -8.93
C PRO A 169 -12.19 -0.68 -8.44
N THR A 170 -12.09 0.43 -7.69
CA THR A 170 -13.23 1.15 -7.13
C THR A 170 -13.51 2.48 -7.85
N VAL A 171 -13.26 2.53 -9.15
CA VAL A 171 -13.21 3.78 -9.95
C VAL A 171 -14.59 4.23 -10.43
N MET A 172 -15.63 3.40 -10.29
CA MET A 172 -16.97 3.71 -10.76
C MET A 172 -17.91 3.95 -9.57
N ASP A 173 -18.39 5.19 -9.44
CA ASP A 173 -19.53 5.65 -8.63
C ASP A 173 -19.72 4.94 -7.27
N ILE A 174 -18.71 4.93 -6.41
CA ILE A 174 -18.89 4.36 -5.05
C ILE A 174 -20.05 5.06 -4.35
N ALA A 175 -20.16 6.38 -4.50
CA ALA A 175 -21.28 7.19 -4.03
C ALA A 175 -22.65 6.62 -4.42
N SER A 176 -22.77 6.16 -5.68
CA SER A 176 -24.03 5.68 -6.24
C SER A 176 -24.29 4.20 -5.95
N SER A 177 -23.29 3.47 -5.46
CA SER A 177 -23.46 2.07 -5.05
C SER A 177 -24.47 1.94 -3.89
N PRO A 178 -25.22 0.83 -3.76
CA PRO A 178 -26.17 0.65 -2.66
C PRO A 178 -25.53 0.80 -1.27
N SER A 179 -24.28 0.36 -1.11
CA SER A 179 -23.52 0.52 0.13
C SER A 179 -23.03 1.95 0.33
N GLY A 180 -22.59 2.61 -0.75
CA GLY A 180 -22.21 4.03 -0.73
C GLY A 180 -23.38 4.91 -0.29
N LYS A 181 -24.55 4.77 -0.94
CA LYS A 181 -25.78 5.50 -0.58
C LYS A 181 -26.18 5.29 0.88
N LYS A 182 -26.10 4.05 1.38
CA LYS A 182 -26.40 3.74 2.80
C LYS A 182 -25.42 4.42 3.74
N LEU A 183 -24.13 4.40 3.40
CA LEU A 183 -23.09 5.02 4.20
C LEU A 183 -23.20 6.55 4.19
N THR A 184 -23.37 7.20 3.03
CA THR A 184 -23.59 8.65 2.95
C THR A 184 -24.89 9.09 3.62
N THR A 185 -25.95 8.28 3.58
CA THR A 185 -27.17 8.53 4.37
C THR A 185 -26.91 8.41 5.88
N LEU A 186 -26.17 7.39 6.34
CA LEU A 186 -25.89 7.21 7.77
C LEU A 186 -25.04 8.36 8.33
N LEU A 187 -24.12 8.88 7.54
CA LEU A 187 -23.22 9.98 7.92
C LEU A 187 -23.90 11.33 7.93
N SER A 188 -24.82 11.57 6.98
CA SER A 188 -25.61 12.79 7.00
C SER A 188 -26.52 12.85 8.24
N ILE A 189 -26.97 11.69 8.73
CA ILE A 189 -27.78 11.58 9.96
C ILE A 189 -26.92 11.72 11.22
N ILE A 190 -25.67 11.25 11.20
CA ILE A 190 -24.77 11.27 12.37
C ILE A 190 -23.47 12.01 12.01
N PRO A 191 -23.45 13.35 12.03
CA PRO A 191 -22.27 14.14 11.66
C PRO A 191 -20.98 13.81 12.45
N PRO A 192 -21.02 13.45 13.76
CA PRO A 192 -19.84 13.01 14.48
C PRO A 192 -19.64 11.48 14.47
N LEU A 193 -20.24 10.72 13.54
CA LEU A 193 -20.17 9.25 13.54
C LEU A 193 -18.73 8.73 13.63
N ALA A 194 -17.83 9.39 12.91
CA ALA A 194 -16.41 9.15 12.95
C ALA A 194 -15.83 9.21 14.38
N LEU A 195 -16.22 10.21 15.17
CA LEU A 195 -15.83 10.39 16.57
C LEU A 195 -16.54 9.40 17.51
N VAL A 196 -17.78 9.05 17.22
CA VAL A 196 -18.51 8.02 17.96
C VAL A 196 -17.82 6.66 17.80
N VAL A 197 -17.50 6.28 16.56
CA VAL A 197 -16.79 5.02 16.26
C VAL A 197 -15.41 5.01 16.91
N SER A 198 -14.68 6.14 16.98
CA SER A 198 -13.39 6.18 17.66
C SER A 198 -13.49 6.02 19.17
N VAL A 199 -14.49 6.64 19.81
CA VAL A 199 -14.77 6.44 21.24
C VAL A 199 -15.16 4.98 21.52
N PHE A 200 -16.02 4.39 20.71
CA PHE A 200 -16.38 2.97 20.84
C PHE A 200 -15.19 2.05 20.63
N ALA A 201 -14.36 2.29 19.61
CA ALA A 201 -13.14 1.52 19.38
C ALA A 201 -12.19 1.62 20.58
N ARG A 202 -12.06 2.79 21.21
CA ARG A 202 -11.27 2.99 22.42
C ARG A 202 -11.80 2.19 23.60
N ILE A 203 -13.10 2.29 23.89
CA ILE A 203 -13.75 1.52 24.96
C ILE A 203 -13.52 0.02 24.73
N LEU A 204 -13.67 -0.43 23.49
CA LEU A 204 -13.48 -1.82 23.11
C LEU A 204 -12.03 -2.28 23.35
N THR A 205 -11.04 -1.49 22.96
CA THR A 205 -9.63 -1.88 23.07
C THR A 205 -9.06 -1.73 24.47
N THR A 206 -9.59 -0.83 25.30
CA THR A 206 -9.14 -0.64 26.68
C THR A 206 -9.82 -1.56 27.68
N LEU A 207 -11.09 -1.93 27.44
CA LEU A 207 -11.87 -2.73 28.40
C LEU A 207 -11.86 -4.23 28.08
N LEU A 208 -11.74 -4.64 26.81
CA LEU A 208 -11.76 -6.06 26.48
C LEU A 208 -10.37 -6.69 26.58
N PRO A 209 -10.25 -7.86 27.24
CA PRO A 209 -9.07 -8.71 27.13
C PRO A 209 -8.78 -9.09 25.67
N ASP A 210 -7.50 -9.34 25.35
CA ASP A 210 -7.06 -9.65 23.97
C ASP A 210 -7.84 -10.78 23.30
N PHE A 211 -8.14 -11.86 24.04
CA PHE A 211 -8.91 -12.98 23.51
C PHE A 211 -10.33 -12.57 23.09
N ALA A 212 -10.98 -11.70 23.87
CA ALA A 212 -12.34 -11.25 23.61
C ALA A 212 -12.37 -10.27 22.41
N LEU A 213 -11.39 -9.37 22.32
CA LEU A 213 -11.21 -8.50 21.17
C LEU A 213 -10.99 -9.30 19.88
N ARG A 214 -10.13 -10.32 19.92
CA ARG A 214 -9.89 -11.22 18.77
C ARG A 214 -11.13 -11.99 18.36
N THR A 215 -11.90 -12.53 19.30
CA THR A 215 -13.17 -13.21 18.99
C THR A 215 -14.19 -12.26 18.36
N LEU A 216 -14.26 -11.01 18.85
CA LEU A 216 -15.16 -10.01 18.27
C LEU A 216 -14.75 -9.62 16.85
N ILE A 217 -13.46 -9.37 16.60
CA ILE A 217 -12.93 -9.11 15.26
C ILE A 217 -13.24 -10.29 14.33
N LYS A 218 -12.99 -11.52 14.81
CA LYS A 218 -13.27 -12.75 14.07
C LYS A 218 -14.73 -12.85 13.65
N LEU A 219 -15.65 -12.56 14.57
CA LEU A 219 -17.09 -12.58 14.30
C LEU A 219 -17.49 -11.49 13.30
N PHE A 220 -17.03 -10.26 13.51
CA PHE A 220 -17.35 -9.11 12.66
C PHE A 220 -16.85 -9.27 11.22
N MET A 221 -15.66 -9.83 11.05
CA MET A 221 -15.03 -10.07 9.75
C MET A 221 -15.45 -11.41 9.12
N ALA A 222 -16.46 -12.10 9.66
CA ALA A 222 -16.97 -13.38 9.17
C ALA A 222 -15.90 -14.48 9.04
N ASP A 223 -15.16 -14.71 10.13
CA ASP A 223 -14.11 -15.73 10.26
C ASP A 223 -12.94 -15.57 9.25
N PRO A 224 -12.21 -14.44 9.29
CA PRO A 224 -11.09 -14.22 8.38
C PRO A 224 -9.86 -15.06 8.79
N PRO A 225 -8.85 -15.17 7.92
CA PRO A 225 -7.57 -15.78 8.28
C PRO A 225 -6.94 -15.13 9.52
N SER A 226 -6.22 -15.91 10.35
CA SER A 226 -5.64 -15.45 11.61
C SER A 226 -4.78 -14.18 11.47
N GLN A 227 -4.01 -14.08 10.40
CA GLN A 227 -3.19 -12.90 10.12
C GLN A 227 -4.03 -11.62 9.94
N ALA A 228 -5.21 -11.71 9.33
CA ALA A 228 -6.08 -10.55 9.20
C ALA A 228 -6.60 -10.10 10.59
N ILE A 229 -6.87 -11.06 11.49
CA ILE A 229 -7.25 -10.77 12.88
C ILE A 229 -6.09 -10.09 13.62
N ASP A 230 -4.87 -10.60 13.47
CA ASP A 230 -3.66 -10.01 14.08
C ASP A 230 -3.44 -8.58 13.59
N THR A 231 -3.54 -8.35 12.28
CA THR A 231 -3.44 -7.03 11.67
C THR A 231 -4.47 -6.06 12.22
N THR A 232 -5.75 -6.43 12.26
CA THR A 232 -6.82 -5.59 12.81
C THR A 232 -6.59 -5.31 14.30
N CYS A 233 -6.20 -6.33 15.07
CA CYS A 233 -5.96 -6.20 16.50
C CYS A 233 -4.79 -5.26 16.79
N ALA A 234 -3.66 -5.42 16.08
CA ALA A 234 -2.49 -4.55 16.20
C ALA A 234 -2.85 -3.09 15.90
N PHE A 235 -3.61 -2.85 14.85
CA PHE A 235 -4.04 -1.52 14.45
C PHE A 235 -5.01 -0.85 15.44
N LEU A 236 -5.99 -1.61 15.95
CA LEU A 236 -6.91 -1.11 16.97
C LEU A 236 -6.18 -0.75 18.27
N LYS A 237 -5.13 -1.51 18.62
CA LYS A 237 -4.30 -1.28 19.80
C LYS A 237 -3.30 -0.14 19.63
N SER A 238 -2.73 0.06 18.44
CA SER A 238 -1.70 1.08 18.24
C SER A 238 -2.25 2.49 18.29
N HIS A 239 -3.50 2.71 17.88
CA HIS A 239 -4.03 4.05 17.57
C HIS A 239 -5.46 4.28 18.09
N SER A 240 -5.76 3.84 19.32
CA SER A 240 -7.08 3.96 19.96
C SER A 240 -7.68 5.38 20.02
N GLU A 241 -6.91 6.44 19.74
CA GLU A 241 -7.38 7.83 19.78
C GLU A 241 -7.81 8.41 18.42
N VAL A 242 -7.36 7.84 17.28
CA VAL A 242 -7.35 8.56 15.99
C VAL A 242 -7.89 7.74 14.80
N THR A 243 -7.94 6.42 14.91
CA THR A 243 -8.09 5.51 13.77
C THR A 243 -9.49 5.44 13.16
N ALA A 244 -10.52 5.29 13.97
CA ALA A 244 -11.85 5.02 13.46
C ALA A 244 -12.50 6.27 12.84
N SER A 245 -12.16 7.45 13.35
CA SER A 245 -12.67 8.72 12.83
C SER A 245 -12.05 9.07 11.47
N LYS A 246 -10.78 8.74 11.28
CA LYS A 246 -10.03 9.16 10.08
C LYS A 246 -10.11 8.15 8.93
N ALA A 247 -10.18 6.84 9.23
CA ALA A 247 -10.50 5.83 8.23
C ALA A 247 -11.91 6.01 7.67
N ALA A 248 -12.87 6.44 8.51
CA ALA A 248 -14.19 6.86 8.05
C ALA A 248 -14.09 8.07 7.10
N GLY A 249 -13.34 9.11 7.46
CA GLY A 249 -13.13 10.29 6.59
C GLY A 249 -12.58 9.94 5.20
N MET A 250 -11.58 9.05 5.11
CA MET A 250 -11.02 8.65 3.82
C MET A 250 -12.05 7.91 2.95
N VAL A 251 -12.88 7.06 3.57
CA VAL A 251 -14.02 6.43 2.87
C VAL A 251 -15.03 7.48 2.39
N MET A 252 -15.18 8.61 3.10
CA MET A 252 -16.11 9.68 2.72
C MET A 252 -15.60 10.52 1.55
N ASP A 253 -14.31 10.83 1.52
CA ASP A 253 -13.71 11.59 0.41
C ASP A 253 -13.77 10.78 -0.89
N ILE A 254 -13.55 9.46 -0.84
CA ILE A 254 -13.68 8.56 -2.01
C ILE A 254 -15.15 8.38 -2.44
N ILE A 255 -16.10 8.61 -1.52
CA ILE A 255 -17.54 8.57 -1.81
C ILE A 255 -18.05 9.91 -2.34
N ALA A 256 -17.32 11.02 -2.13
CA ALA A 256 -17.74 12.36 -2.53
C ALA A 256 -17.25 12.75 -3.93
N ASP A 257 -16.16 12.15 -4.41
CA ASP A 257 -15.64 12.24 -5.79
C ASP A 257 -16.20 11.12 -6.70
#